data_AF-T1XJ88-F1
#
_entry.id   AF-T1XJ88-F1
#
_cell.length_a   1.000
_cell.length_b   1.000
_cell.length_c   1.000
_cell.angle_alpha   90.00
_cell.angle_beta   90.00
_cell.angle_gamma   90.00
#
_symmetry.space_group_name_H-M   'P 1'
#
loop_
_entity.id
_entity.type
_entity.pdbx_description
1 polymer ?
#
loop_
_entity_poly.entity_id
_entity_poly.type
_entity_poly.pdbx_seq_one_letter_code
_entity_poly.pdbx_strand_id
1 'polypeptide(L)'
;MDSFNEWRCVADMDAELQAFSKSDQLELSLYRLRRALDAGHDFAKDILSRYHDGLILSGNASAALELRSSGRWKDAFEKRDSEAIDIASTQLIVGQIGHFARKLEETIDASPLGFATYLAGLKRHHGATYTSAADVARPLIENKAFKNTRDKTALMLAIEGFRAYGEDIGKETLVDFLERYNHEVLCKFFQTVLPKNVEIFRSFVLEMLQDEKGVRCLNEAAICRLLILGYALLDHAVYDRVLNQVHDLYPAPALGHAGPAQSSARIARAFCVDARRPVTVSRKHLNIAVCVSGQLRGYAKAFETWKNLHLHEHRVKYFVHTWEDTGWRLPDPISGNGVDRIFKYTPFAAAYKQAGFLYGMEALKKSYPNFFSLLAVSSTVSESDIRAVYGTDAKVVIESHQRPEFENDANNQRKMFYKIREAHRLMEEDGEAYDLVLRIRPDRAFRGGERKPDWMKMAEECRKQRLIYFNNLMITKTLYAGDQFAIGSADSMRCYANTLALQTQAAEEGWFGFPRRLRSHCSLAHALLFQGVRREPLQDIHPTEAMPAASYGRAELKRMLSADLPSGPLSEMDKLLWNSLN
;
A
#
# COMPACT_ATOMS: atom_id res chain seq x y z
N MET A 1 17.26 -6.04 36.88
CA MET A 1 16.80 -4.64 36.93
C MET A 1 15.56 -4.59 37.81
N ASP A 2 15.73 -4.82 39.12
CA ASP A 2 14.63 -4.86 40.10
C ASP A 2 14.96 -3.98 41.31
N SER A 3 15.14 -2.69 41.06
CA SER A 3 15.10 -1.67 42.11
C SER A 3 14.35 -0.47 41.57
N PHE A 4 13.08 -0.68 41.24
CA PHE A 4 12.14 0.43 41.03
C PHE A 4 11.79 0.94 42.42
N ASN A 5 12.22 2.17 42.73
CA ASN A 5 11.93 2.82 44.00
C ASN A 5 10.41 2.77 44.26
N GLU A 6 9.99 2.15 45.35
CA GLU A 6 8.63 2.30 45.84
C GLU A 6 8.43 3.78 46.21
N TRP A 7 7.45 4.44 45.59
CA TRP A 7 7.05 5.78 46.00
C TRP A 7 6.63 5.72 47.48
N ARG A 8 7.36 6.44 48.34
CA ARG A 8 7.09 6.46 49.78
C ARG A 8 6.15 7.58 50.16
N CYS A 9 6.08 8.64 49.33
CA CYS A 9 5.15 9.75 49.49
C CYS A 9 4.75 10.37 48.15
N VAL A 10 3.75 11.26 48.19
CA VAL A 10 3.25 12.01 47.02
C VAL A 10 4.34 12.87 46.38
N ALA A 11 5.27 13.42 47.17
CA ALA A 11 6.35 14.25 46.66
C ALA A 11 7.35 13.46 45.79
N ASP A 12 7.62 12.20 46.13
CA ASP A 12 8.48 11.31 45.33
C ASP A 12 7.85 11.03 43.96
N MET A 13 6.55 10.74 43.97
CA MET A 13 5.75 10.50 42.76
C MET A 13 5.71 11.75 41.87
N ASP A 14 5.39 12.92 42.42
CA ASP A 14 5.27 14.15 41.65
C ASP A 14 6.62 14.59 41.06
N ALA A 15 7.73 14.45 41.80
CA ALA A 15 9.08 14.73 41.30
C ALA A 15 9.46 13.81 40.12
N GLU A 16 9.10 12.52 40.20
CA GLU A 16 9.41 11.56 39.15
C GLU A 16 8.52 11.76 37.90
N LEU A 17 7.21 11.98 38.09
CA LEU A 17 6.28 12.29 36.99
C LEU A 17 6.67 13.57 36.25
N GLN A 18 7.19 14.57 36.96
CA GLN A 18 7.68 15.81 36.36
C GLN A 18 8.99 15.63 35.58
N ALA A 19 9.81 14.62 35.91
CA ALA A 19 10.97 14.26 35.10
C ALA A 19 10.54 13.57 33.78
N PHE A 20 9.47 12.76 33.81
CA PHE A 20 8.94 12.08 32.63
C PHE A 20 8.18 13.02 31.68
N SER A 21 7.49 14.04 32.19
CA SER A 21 6.80 15.03 31.35
C SER A 21 7.75 15.85 30.47
N LYS A 22 9.04 15.93 30.83
CA LYS A 22 10.09 16.60 30.04
C LYS A 22 10.73 15.71 28.97
N SER A 23 10.42 14.42 28.92
CA SER A 23 11.08 13.42 28.07
C SER A 23 10.14 12.65 27.12
N ASP A 24 8.90 13.11 26.93
CA ASP A 24 7.86 12.46 26.10
C ASP A 24 7.54 11.00 26.51
N GLN A 25 7.71 10.63 27.78
CA GLN A 25 7.48 9.26 28.30
C GLN A 25 6.12 9.07 28.98
N LEU A 26 5.06 9.67 28.42
CA LEU A 26 3.73 9.70 29.05
C LEU A 26 3.11 8.31 29.27
N GLU A 27 3.31 7.37 28.33
CA GLU A 27 2.79 5.99 28.47
C GLU A 27 3.45 5.21 29.61
N LEU A 28 4.74 5.47 29.86
CA LEU A 28 5.47 4.83 30.96
C LEU A 28 4.98 5.35 32.32
N SER A 29 4.69 6.65 32.41
CA SER A 29 4.09 7.26 33.60
C SER A 29 2.71 6.66 33.91
N LEU A 30 1.88 6.48 32.89
CA LEU A 30 0.56 5.85 33.01
C LEU A 30 0.65 4.40 33.49
N TYR A 31 1.56 3.61 32.90
CA TYR A 31 1.79 2.24 33.32
C TYR A 31 2.18 2.14 34.81
N ARG A 32 3.06 3.03 35.26
CA ARG A 32 3.53 3.06 36.66
C ARG A 32 2.44 3.48 37.63
N LEU A 33 1.69 4.54 37.30
CA LEU A 33 0.53 4.98 38.08
C LEU A 33 -0.50 3.84 38.23
N ARG A 34 -0.80 3.11 37.15
CA ARG A 34 -1.67 1.93 37.20
C ARG A 34 -1.12 0.83 38.12
N ARG A 35 0.16 0.49 37.98
CA ARG A 35 0.79 -0.55 38.80
C ARG A 35 0.82 -0.16 40.29
N ALA A 36 1.03 1.11 40.60
CA ALA A 36 0.98 1.62 41.96
C ALA A 36 -0.45 1.55 42.52
N LEU A 37 -1.49 1.84 41.73
CA LEU A 37 -2.87 1.62 42.15
C LEU A 37 -3.17 0.16 42.50
N ASP A 38 -2.62 -0.78 41.74
CA ASP A 38 -2.79 -2.22 42.00
C ASP A 38 -2.00 -2.70 43.23
N ALA A 39 -0.93 -1.99 43.62
CA ALA A 39 -0.12 -2.30 44.79
C ALA A 39 -0.70 -1.79 46.12
N GLY A 40 -1.75 -0.95 46.09
CA GLY A 40 -2.48 -0.54 47.29
C GLY A 40 -1.74 0.44 48.21
N HIS A 41 -1.05 1.45 47.65
CA HIS A 41 -0.33 2.47 48.44
C HIS A 41 -1.25 3.30 49.35
N ASP A 42 -0.71 3.76 50.49
CA ASP A 42 -1.41 4.60 51.48
C ASP A 42 -1.92 5.94 50.91
N PHE A 43 -1.33 6.42 49.81
CA PHE A 43 -1.74 7.63 49.08
C PHE A 43 -2.42 7.29 47.73
N ALA A 44 -3.15 6.17 47.67
CA ALA A 44 -3.89 5.73 46.48
C ALA A 44 -4.78 6.82 45.87
N LYS A 45 -5.37 7.70 46.69
CA LYS A 45 -6.19 8.83 46.23
C LYS A 45 -5.42 9.77 45.30
N ASP A 46 -4.19 10.13 45.68
CA ASP A 46 -3.33 10.99 44.89
C ASP A 46 -2.90 10.31 43.59
N ILE A 47 -2.53 9.03 43.65
CA ILE A 47 -2.17 8.23 42.47
C ILE A 47 -3.35 8.14 41.50
N LEU A 48 -4.56 7.90 42.01
CA LEU A 48 -5.77 7.78 41.20
C LEU A 48 -6.04 9.09 40.43
N SER A 49 -5.91 10.23 41.12
CA SER A 49 -6.05 11.55 40.48
C SER A 49 -5.02 11.78 39.38
N ARG A 50 -3.72 11.55 39.63
CA ARG A 50 -2.67 11.74 38.60
C ARG A 50 -2.84 10.75 37.45
N TYR A 51 -3.32 9.54 37.70
CA TYR A 51 -3.58 8.54 36.67
C TYR A 51 -4.69 9.00 35.73
N HIS A 52 -5.78 9.51 36.29
CA HIS A 52 -6.87 10.10 35.51
C HIS A 52 -6.40 11.29 34.68
N ASP A 53 -5.63 12.20 35.27
CA ASP A 53 -5.11 13.38 34.55
C ASP A 53 -4.15 12.98 33.44
N GLY A 54 -3.28 11.99 33.67
CA GLY A 54 -2.44 11.40 32.63
C GLY A 54 -3.25 10.76 31.51
N LEU A 55 -4.38 10.09 31.82
CA LEU A 55 -5.24 9.48 30.81
C LEU A 55 -5.92 10.55 29.94
N ILE A 56 -6.32 11.68 30.54
CA ILE A 56 -6.84 12.83 29.79
C ILE A 56 -5.75 13.45 28.91
N LEU A 57 -4.57 13.71 29.47
CA LEU A 57 -3.45 14.34 28.74
C LEU A 57 -2.91 13.47 27.61
N SER A 58 -2.98 12.14 27.74
CA SER A 58 -2.63 11.19 26.68
C SER A 58 -3.71 11.05 25.59
N GLY A 59 -4.85 11.73 25.74
CA GLY A 59 -5.98 11.62 24.82
C GLY A 59 -6.83 10.35 25.02
N ASN A 60 -6.55 9.56 26.06
CA ASN A 60 -7.30 8.34 26.39
C ASN A 60 -8.53 8.64 27.28
N ALA A 61 -9.40 9.52 26.78
CA ALA A 61 -10.56 10.03 27.50
C ALA A 61 -11.56 8.93 27.92
N SER A 62 -11.67 7.86 27.13
CA SER A 62 -12.54 6.71 27.45
C SER A 62 -12.06 5.96 28.71
N ALA A 63 -10.76 5.68 28.81
CA ALA A 63 -10.19 5.06 30.01
C ALA A 63 -10.31 5.96 31.24
N ALA A 64 -10.20 7.29 31.08
CA ALA A 64 -10.42 8.24 32.16
C ALA A 64 -11.87 8.21 32.68
N LEU A 65 -12.86 8.14 31.76
CA LEU A 65 -14.28 8.04 32.10
C LEU A 65 -14.62 6.69 32.77
N GLU A 66 -14.08 5.59 32.25
CA GLU A 66 -14.26 4.26 32.83
C GLU A 66 -13.68 4.18 34.25
N LEU A 67 -12.46 4.70 34.45
CA LEU A 67 -11.83 4.79 35.76
C LEU A 67 -12.70 5.59 36.74
N ARG A 68 -13.26 6.74 36.31
CA ARG A 68 -14.19 7.55 37.12
C ARG A 68 -15.45 6.79 37.55
N SER A 69 -15.95 5.91 36.69
CA SER A 69 -17.12 5.09 36.99
C SER A 69 -16.82 3.87 37.87
N SER A 70 -15.53 3.56 38.06
CA SER A 70 -15.08 2.37 38.79
C SER A 70 -15.32 2.47 40.31
N GLY A 71 -15.53 1.31 40.94
CA GLY A 71 -15.68 1.23 42.40
C GLY A 71 -14.51 1.83 43.16
N ARG A 72 -13.26 1.64 42.68
CA ARG A 72 -12.05 2.21 43.30
C ARG A 72 -12.05 3.75 43.32
N TRP A 73 -12.59 4.38 42.27
CA TRP A 73 -12.74 5.84 42.22
C TRP A 73 -13.82 6.34 43.15
N LYS A 74 -14.97 5.67 43.15
CA LYS A 74 -16.06 5.97 44.07
C LYS A 74 -15.65 5.80 45.53
N ASP A 75 -14.98 4.72 45.89
CA ASP A 75 -14.53 4.47 47.26
C ASP A 75 -13.49 5.51 47.75
N ALA A 76 -12.61 5.98 46.87
CA ALA A 76 -11.59 6.96 47.20
C ALA A 76 -12.11 8.41 47.30
N PHE A 77 -13.25 8.73 46.66
CA PHE A 77 -13.73 10.12 46.53
C PHE A 77 -15.20 10.36 46.95
N GLU A 78 -16.04 9.34 47.20
CA GLU A 78 -17.45 9.50 47.62
C GLU A 78 -17.66 9.43 49.15
N LYS A 79 -16.70 8.92 49.94
CA LYS A 79 -16.95 8.60 51.37
C LYS A 79 -16.75 9.72 52.41
N ARG A 80 -16.40 10.96 52.06
CA ARG A 80 -16.53 12.15 52.94
C ARG A 80 -16.30 13.45 52.16
N ASP A 81 -17.16 14.43 52.45
CA ASP A 81 -17.33 15.74 51.85
C ASP A 81 -17.58 15.79 50.34
N SER A 82 -18.87 15.67 50.01
CA SER A 82 -19.51 16.11 48.76
C SER A 82 -19.31 17.61 48.44
N GLU A 83 -18.45 18.33 49.17
CA GLU A 83 -18.04 19.71 48.92
C GLU A 83 -16.62 19.82 48.34
N ALA A 84 -15.85 18.73 48.23
CA ALA A 84 -14.46 18.76 47.78
C ALA A 84 -14.18 18.09 46.42
N ILE A 85 -15.22 17.76 45.64
CA ILE A 85 -15.05 17.79 44.18
C ILE A 85 -15.33 19.22 43.79
N ASP A 86 -14.26 20.02 43.67
CA ASP A 86 -14.34 21.41 43.25
C ASP A 86 -15.28 21.51 42.04
N ILE A 87 -16.42 22.16 42.25
CA ILE A 87 -17.42 22.42 41.22
C ILE A 87 -16.72 23.14 40.06
N ALA A 88 -15.70 23.96 40.32
CA ALA A 88 -14.91 24.59 39.29
C ALA A 88 -14.05 23.58 38.52
N SER A 89 -13.45 22.58 39.14
CA SER A 89 -12.72 21.49 38.46
C SER A 89 -13.65 20.59 37.64
N THR A 90 -14.86 20.28 38.13
CA THR A 90 -15.87 19.57 37.35
C THR A 90 -16.38 20.42 36.19
N GLN A 91 -16.62 21.71 36.39
CA GLN A 91 -17.00 22.65 35.34
C GLN A 91 -15.86 22.95 34.36
N LEU A 92 -14.60 22.92 34.80
CA LEU A 92 -13.40 23.09 33.97
C LEU A 92 -13.21 21.86 33.10
N ILE A 93 -13.41 20.66 33.64
CA ILE A 93 -13.31 19.39 32.92
C ILE A 93 -14.51 19.20 31.98
N VAL A 94 -15.74 19.49 32.42
CA VAL A 94 -16.92 19.54 31.54
C VAL A 94 -16.75 20.64 30.49
N GLY A 95 -16.12 21.75 30.86
CA GLY A 95 -15.78 22.86 29.96
C GLY A 95 -14.70 22.49 28.95
N GLN A 96 -13.69 21.70 29.33
CA GLN A 96 -12.62 21.20 28.48
C GLN A 96 -13.11 20.06 27.58
N ILE A 97 -13.86 19.10 28.10
CA ILE A 97 -14.56 18.08 27.31
C ILE A 97 -15.55 18.75 26.35
N GLY A 98 -16.31 19.74 26.82
CA GLY A 98 -17.19 20.56 25.99
C GLY A 98 -16.44 21.45 24.99
N HIS A 99 -15.21 21.87 25.29
CA HIS A 99 -14.33 22.61 24.36
C HIS A 99 -13.71 21.71 23.31
N PHE A 100 -13.26 20.51 23.69
CA PHE A 100 -12.77 19.50 22.77
C PHE A 100 -13.89 18.93 21.91
N ALA A 101 -15.08 18.70 22.49
CA ALA A 101 -16.28 18.34 21.75
C ALA A 101 -16.69 19.45 20.79
N ARG A 102 -16.65 20.73 21.20
CA ARG A 102 -16.88 21.88 20.30
C ARG A 102 -15.83 21.99 19.20
N LYS A 103 -14.54 21.83 19.50
CA LYS A 103 -13.48 21.81 18.48
C LYS A 103 -13.61 20.63 17.52
N LEU A 104 -13.99 19.47 18.04
CA LEU A 104 -14.27 18.28 17.24
C LEU A 104 -15.50 18.52 16.36
N GLU A 105 -16.54 19.13 16.91
CA GLU A 105 -17.75 19.53 16.20
C GLU A 105 -17.45 20.59 15.12
N GLU A 106 -16.63 21.60 15.42
CA GLU A 106 -16.11 22.58 14.47
C GLU A 106 -15.28 21.92 13.36
N THR A 107 -14.47 20.91 13.71
CA THR A 107 -13.69 20.14 12.73
C THR A 107 -14.60 19.28 11.85
N ILE A 108 -15.62 18.66 12.45
CA ILE A 108 -16.67 17.91 11.77
C ILE A 108 -17.45 18.84 10.85
N ASP A 109 -17.78 20.06 11.27
CA ASP A 109 -18.54 21.02 10.46
C ASP A 109 -17.70 21.64 9.34
N ALA A 110 -16.42 21.91 9.61
CA ALA A 110 -15.50 22.46 8.62
C ALA A 110 -15.14 21.44 7.54
N SER A 111 -15.03 20.14 7.89
CA SER A 111 -14.65 19.10 6.96
C SER A 111 -15.15 17.70 7.36
N PRO A 112 -16.46 17.42 7.18
CA PRO A 112 -17.08 16.13 7.51
C PRO A 112 -16.35 14.93 6.87
N LEU A 113 -16.08 15.03 5.57
CA LEU A 113 -15.44 13.97 4.80
C LEU A 113 -13.95 13.78 5.17
N GLY A 114 -13.27 14.87 5.52
CA GLY A 114 -11.90 14.82 6.02
C GLY A 114 -11.82 14.09 7.35
N PHE A 115 -12.76 14.36 8.26
CA PHE A 115 -12.85 13.66 9.54
C PHE A 115 -13.24 12.19 9.39
N ALA A 116 -14.19 11.87 8.50
CA ALA A 116 -14.53 10.49 8.15
C ALA A 116 -13.30 9.71 7.60
N THR A 117 -12.50 10.36 6.75
CA THR A 117 -11.26 9.78 6.21
C THR A 117 -10.21 9.57 7.30
N TYR A 118 -10.11 10.50 8.25
CA TYR A 118 -9.23 10.39 9.42
C TYR A 118 -9.60 9.20 10.31
N LEU A 119 -10.88 9.05 10.66
CA LEU A 119 -11.38 7.90 11.42
C LEU A 119 -11.10 6.56 10.71
N ALA A 120 -11.28 6.51 9.39
CA ALA A 120 -10.94 5.32 8.59
C ALA A 120 -9.43 5.00 8.62
N GLY A 121 -8.57 6.04 8.63
CA GLY A 121 -7.13 5.92 8.80
C GLY A 121 -6.74 5.40 10.19
N LEU A 122 -7.34 5.95 11.25
CA LEU A 122 -7.16 5.47 12.63
C LEU A 122 -7.56 4.01 12.76
N LYS A 123 -8.69 3.59 12.18
CA LYS A 123 -9.13 2.19 12.25
C LYS A 123 -8.08 1.23 11.69
N ARG A 124 -7.41 1.63 10.61
CA ARG A 124 -6.40 0.82 9.92
C ARG A 124 -5.08 0.69 10.67
N HIS A 125 -4.67 1.75 11.36
CA HIS A 125 -3.32 1.86 11.92
C HIS A 125 -3.28 1.87 13.45
N HIS A 126 -4.38 2.27 14.10
CA HIS A 126 -4.50 2.56 15.53
C HIS A 126 -5.90 2.19 16.05
N GLY A 127 -6.22 0.89 16.06
CA GLY A 127 -7.58 0.38 16.34
C GLY A 127 -8.19 0.83 17.68
N ALA A 128 -7.39 0.91 18.75
CA ALA A 128 -7.85 1.40 20.05
C ALA A 128 -8.21 2.90 20.02
N THR A 129 -7.33 3.71 19.41
CA THR A 129 -7.56 5.15 19.20
C THR A 129 -8.79 5.41 18.32
N TYR A 130 -9.03 4.56 17.32
CA TYR A 130 -10.23 4.62 16.52
C TYR A 130 -11.50 4.39 17.34
N THR A 131 -11.57 3.34 18.16
CA THR A 131 -12.76 3.05 18.98
C THR A 131 -13.10 4.24 19.87
N SER A 132 -12.11 4.79 20.58
CA SER A 132 -12.33 5.97 21.44
C SER A 132 -12.75 7.21 20.66
N ALA A 133 -12.15 7.46 19.49
CA ALA A 133 -12.53 8.61 18.65
C ALA A 133 -13.93 8.45 18.04
N ALA A 134 -14.31 7.24 17.65
CA ALA A 134 -15.63 6.93 17.11
C ALA A 134 -16.73 7.07 18.18
N ASP A 135 -16.50 6.58 19.40
CA ASP A 135 -17.47 6.68 20.50
C ASP A 135 -17.72 8.12 20.92
N VAL A 136 -16.69 8.97 20.89
CA VAL A 136 -16.82 10.41 21.16
C VAL A 136 -17.52 11.15 20.01
N ALA A 137 -17.23 10.78 18.76
CA ALA A 137 -17.80 11.44 17.59
C ALA A 137 -19.28 11.05 17.34
N ARG A 138 -19.67 9.81 17.68
CA ARG A 138 -21.00 9.24 17.47
C ARG A 138 -22.16 10.15 17.95
N PRO A 139 -22.23 10.55 19.23
CA PRO A 139 -23.34 11.38 19.72
C PRO A 139 -23.36 12.78 19.10
N LEU A 140 -22.21 13.30 18.63
CA LEU A 140 -22.13 14.60 17.95
C LEU A 140 -22.70 14.57 16.53
N ILE A 141 -22.87 13.37 15.95
CA ILE A 141 -23.22 13.18 14.54
C ILE A 141 -24.60 12.54 14.39
N GLU A 142 -24.96 11.57 15.23
CA GLU A 142 -26.22 10.81 15.14
C GLU A 142 -27.47 11.72 15.13
N ASN A 143 -27.51 12.69 16.05
CA ASN A 143 -28.64 13.60 16.20
C ASN A 143 -28.47 14.93 15.44
N LYS A 144 -27.31 15.14 14.80
CA LYS A 144 -27.01 16.39 14.12
C LYS A 144 -27.64 16.44 12.73
N ALA A 145 -28.22 17.59 12.41
CA ALA A 145 -28.70 17.91 11.07
C ALA A 145 -27.54 18.51 10.27
N PHE A 146 -27.10 17.80 9.24
CA PHE A 146 -26.07 18.29 8.34
C PHE A 146 -26.72 19.02 7.17
N LYS A 147 -26.12 20.16 6.76
CA LYS A 147 -26.54 20.91 5.56
C LYS A 147 -26.57 20.02 4.32
N ASN A 148 -25.71 19.01 4.29
CA ASN A 148 -25.67 17.99 3.27
C ASN A 148 -25.81 16.61 3.91
N THR A 149 -26.87 15.87 3.57
CA THR A 149 -27.12 14.51 4.06
C THR A 149 -25.93 13.57 3.81
N ARG A 150 -25.12 13.84 2.76
CA ARG A 150 -23.92 13.08 2.39
C ARG A 150 -22.82 13.11 3.46
N ASP A 151 -22.69 14.23 4.16
CA ASP A 151 -21.68 14.43 5.20
C ASP A 151 -22.00 13.58 6.43
N LYS A 152 -23.28 13.55 6.81
CA LYS A 152 -23.80 12.67 7.86
C LYS A 152 -23.52 11.21 7.54
N THR A 153 -23.84 10.76 6.32
CA THR A 153 -23.62 9.38 5.90
C THR A 153 -22.14 9.00 5.95
N ALA A 154 -21.25 9.82 5.39
CA ALA A 154 -19.81 9.52 5.38
C ALA A 154 -19.23 9.44 6.81
N LEU A 155 -19.69 10.33 7.70
CA LEU A 155 -19.29 10.36 9.10
C LEU A 155 -19.81 9.16 9.90
N MET A 156 -21.09 8.81 9.73
CA MET A 156 -21.68 7.63 10.37
C MET A 156 -21.01 6.34 9.90
N LEU A 157 -20.72 6.23 8.61
CA LEU A 157 -19.96 5.11 8.04
C LEU A 157 -18.56 4.98 8.67
N ALA A 158 -17.89 6.10 8.91
CA ALA A 158 -16.59 6.12 9.55
C ALA A 158 -16.66 5.80 11.06
N ILE A 159 -17.65 6.33 11.78
CA ILE A 159 -17.91 6.06 13.20
C ILE A 159 -18.21 4.58 13.44
N GLU A 160 -19.10 3.99 12.66
CA GLU A 160 -19.47 2.57 12.78
C GLU A 160 -18.36 1.63 12.28
N GLY A 161 -17.26 2.21 11.79
CA GLY A 161 -16.14 1.46 11.25
C GLY A 161 -16.60 0.61 10.10
N PHE A 162 -17.62 1.07 9.36
CA PHE A 162 -18.26 0.31 8.30
C PHE A 162 -18.74 -1.09 8.73
N ARG A 163 -18.94 -1.36 10.03
CA ARG A 163 -19.38 -2.67 10.55
C ARG A 163 -20.89 -2.86 10.51
N ALA A 164 -21.67 -1.78 10.58
CA ALA A 164 -23.13 -1.85 10.74
C ALA A 164 -23.92 -1.93 9.43
N TYR A 165 -23.27 -1.85 8.28
CA TYR A 165 -23.94 -1.79 6.99
C TYR A 165 -23.81 -3.09 6.16
N GLY A 166 -23.37 -4.18 6.80
CA GLY A 166 -23.24 -5.49 6.15
C GLY A 166 -24.56 -6.05 5.62
N GLU A 167 -25.68 -5.68 6.26
CA GLU A 167 -27.01 -6.24 5.97
C GLU A 167 -28.02 -5.17 5.48
N ASP A 168 -27.79 -3.88 5.77
CA ASP A 168 -28.77 -2.80 5.52
C ASP A 168 -28.40 -1.81 4.39
N ILE A 169 -27.31 -2.02 3.64
CA ILE A 169 -27.08 -1.22 2.42
C ILE A 169 -28.03 -1.69 1.33
N GLY A 170 -29.19 -1.05 1.25
CA GLY A 170 -30.13 -1.22 0.14
C GLY A 170 -29.54 -0.76 -1.20
N LYS A 171 -30.07 -1.33 -2.28
CA LYS A 171 -29.70 -1.05 -3.67
C LYS A 171 -29.69 0.45 -3.98
N GLU A 172 -30.67 1.20 -3.49
CA GLU A 172 -30.80 2.65 -3.71
C GLU A 172 -29.60 3.42 -3.15
N THR A 173 -29.07 2.99 -2.00
CA THR A 173 -27.91 3.62 -1.37
C THR A 173 -26.66 3.40 -2.20
N LEU A 174 -26.46 2.21 -2.77
CA LEU A 174 -25.30 1.92 -3.64
C LEU A 174 -25.39 2.62 -4.98
N VAL A 175 -26.60 2.76 -5.55
CA VAL A 175 -26.83 3.62 -6.72
C VAL A 175 -26.40 5.06 -6.39
N ASP A 176 -26.93 5.63 -5.30
CA ASP A 176 -26.59 6.99 -4.89
C ASP A 176 -25.07 7.17 -4.67
N PHE A 177 -24.43 6.15 -4.09
CA PHE A 177 -23.00 6.13 -3.83
C PHE A 177 -22.18 6.12 -5.14
N LEU A 178 -22.53 5.22 -6.07
CA LEU A 178 -21.88 5.13 -7.37
C LEU A 178 -22.07 6.40 -8.21
N GLU A 179 -23.22 7.06 -8.10
CA GLU A 179 -23.54 8.26 -8.86
C GLU A 179 -22.85 9.52 -8.33
N ARG A 180 -22.72 9.65 -7.01
CA ARG A 180 -22.25 10.89 -6.36
C ARG A 180 -20.76 10.94 -6.10
N TYR A 181 -20.11 9.82 -5.87
CA TYR A 181 -18.70 9.78 -5.48
C TYR A 181 -17.78 9.46 -6.66
N ASN A 182 -16.58 10.04 -6.63
CA ASN A 182 -15.54 9.67 -7.59
C ASN A 182 -14.99 8.27 -7.29
N HIS A 183 -14.33 7.66 -8.28
CA HIS A 183 -13.84 6.28 -8.15
C HIS A 183 -12.77 6.11 -7.06
N GLU A 184 -11.98 7.13 -6.71
CA GLU A 184 -10.98 7.02 -5.63
C GLU A 184 -11.64 6.88 -4.25
N VAL A 185 -12.73 7.61 -4.01
CA VAL A 185 -13.54 7.48 -2.78
C VAL A 185 -14.18 6.10 -2.71
N LEU A 186 -14.75 5.63 -3.83
CA LEU A 186 -15.33 4.30 -3.92
C LEU A 186 -14.28 3.20 -3.69
N CYS A 187 -13.09 3.35 -4.27
CA CYS A 187 -11.99 2.43 -4.06
C CYS A 187 -11.61 2.34 -2.57
N LYS A 188 -11.47 3.49 -1.89
CA LYS A 188 -11.18 3.50 -0.44
C LYS A 188 -12.28 2.80 0.36
N PHE A 189 -13.55 3.07 0.05
CA PHE A 189 -14.69 2.45 0.70
C PHE A 189 -14.67 0.92 0.60
N PHE A 190 -14.45 0.38 -0.61
CA PHE A 190 -14.37 -1.06 -0.83
C PHE A 190 -13.03 -1.66 -0.38
N GLN A 191 -11.97 -0.87 -0.21
CA GLN A 191 -10.69 -1.31 0.34
C GLN A 191 -10.75 -1.53 1.86
N THR A 192 -11.36 -0.61 2.62
CA THR A 192 -11.19 -0.51 4.08
C THR A 192 -11.94 -1.59 4.88
N VAL A 193 -12.70 -2.45 4.22
CA VAL A 193 -13.66 -3.37 4.84
C VAL A 193 -13.71 -4.70 4.06
N LEU A 194 -12.63 -5.47 4.15
CA LEU A 194 -12.57 -6.87 3.68
C LEU A 194 -13.66 -7.73 4.35
N PRO A 195 -13.89 -8.98 3.90
CA PRO A 195 -14.51 -9.47 2.66
C PRO A 195 -15.97 -9.03 2.46
N LYS A 196 -16.65 -8.60 3.53
CA LYS A 196 -18.10 -8.30 3.52
C LYS A 196 -18.51 -7.25 2.49
N ASN A 197 -17.72 -6.20 2.28
CA ASN A 197 -18.08 -5.17 1.29
C ASN A 197 -17.92 -5.64 -0.16
N VAL A 198 -17.06 -6.65 -0.42
CA VAL A 198 -16.97 -7.27 -1.75
C VAL A 198 -18.22 -8.10 -2.01
N GLU A 199 -18.71 -8.82 -0.99
CA GLU A 199 -19.96 -9.57 -1.06
C GLU A 199 -21.15 -8.64 -1.27
N ILE A 200 -21.25 -7.54 -0.51
CA ILE A 200 -22.30 -6.51 -0.71
C ILE A 200 -22.27 -5.98 -2.14
N PHE A 201 -21.09 -5.59 -2.64
CA PHE A 201 -20.95 -5.10 -4.00
C PHE A 201 -21.37 -6.15 -5.03
N ARG A 202 -20.98 -7.40 -4.84
CA ARG A 202 -21.34 -8.52 -5.73
C ARG A 202 -22.84 -8.79 -5.70
N SER A 203 -23.46 -8.83 -4.53
CA SER A 203 -24.91 -9.02 -4.35
C SER A 203 -25.69 -7.90 -5.03
N PHE A 204 -25.30 -6.65 -4.80
CA PHE A 204 -25.87 -5.48 -5.48
C PHE A 204 -25.80 -5.61 -7.00
N VAL A 205 -24.63 -5.98 -7.55
CA VAL A 205 -24.48 -6.13 -8.99
C VAL A 205 -25.35 -7.28 -9.52
N LEU A 206 -25.43 -8.40 -8.81
CA LEU A 206 -26.29 -9.53 -9.21
C LEU A 206 -27.77 -9.16 -9.21
N GLU A 207 -28.24 -8.47 -8.17
CA GLU A 207 -29.62 -7.97 -8.07
C GLU A 207 -29.92 -6.96 -9.19
N MET A 208 -29.01 -6.01 -9.41
CA MET A 208 -29.10 -5.04 -10.50
C MET A 208 -29.16 -5.75 -11.87
N LEU A 209 -28.37 -6.80 -12.11
CA LEU A 209 -28.37 -7.56 -13.35
C LEU A 209 -29.62 -8.44 -13.55
N GLN A 210 -30.42 -8.67 -12.50
CA GLN A 210 -31.71 -9.38 -12.56
C GLN A 210 -32.89 -8.44 -12.76
N ASP A 211 -32.73 -7.15 -12.42
CA ASP A 211 -33.73 -6.10 -12.66
C ASP A 211 -33.94 -5.86 -14.16
N GLU A 212 -35.18 -5.57 -14.57
CA GLU A 212 -35.52 -5.25 -15.98
C GLU A 212 -34.74 -4.05 -16.52
N LYS A 213 -34.40 -3.08 -15.66
CA LYS A 213 -33.58 -1.92 -16.02
C LYS A 213 -32.10 -2.28 -16.14
N GLY A 214 -31.62 -3.33 -15.47
CA GLY A 214 -30.21 -3.70 -15.51
C GLY A 214 -29.29 -2.56 -15.09
N VAL A 215 -28.17 -2.40 -15.82
CA VAL A 215 -27.26 -1.25 -15.66
C VAL A 215 -27.88 0.11 -16.00
N ARG A 216 -29.07 0.16 -16.64
CA ARG A 216 -29.76 1.42 -16.99
C ARG A 216 -30.35 2.13 -15.76
N CYS A 217 -30.35 1.48 -14.59
CA CYS A 217 -30.70 2.16 -13.34
C CYS A 217 -29.60 3.11 -12.84
N LEU A 218 -28.43 3.11 -13.48
CA LEU A 218 -27.29 3.97 -13.15
C LEU A 218 -27.11 5.06 -14.22
N ASN A 219 -26.72 6.26 -13.79
CA ASN A 219 -26.23 7.27 -14.72
C ASN A 219 -24.87 6.88 -15.36
N GLU A 220 -24.48 7.57 -16.43
CA GLU A 220 -23.29 7.25 -17.23
C GLU A 220 -21.99 7.22 -16.38
N ALA A 221 -21.88 8.11 -15.39
CA ALA A 221 -20.72 8.19 -14.51
C ALA A 221 -20.65 6.99 -13.56
N ALA A 222 -21.79 6.57 -13.01
CA ALA A 222 -21.90 5.40 -12.18
C ALA A 222 -21.59 4.11 -12.96
N ILE A 223 -22.03 4.00 -14.23
CA ILE A 223 -21.68 2.86 -15.08
C ILE A 223 -20.16 2.74 -15.26
N CYS A 224 -19.47 3.83 -15.57
CA CYS A 224 -18.01 3.78 -15.72
C CYS A 224 -17.31 3.39 -14.39
N ARG A 225 -17.82 3.85 -13.25
CA ARG A 225 -17.28 3.50 -11.92
C ARG A 225 -17.54 2.04 -11.56
N LEU A 226 -18.74 1.53 -11.89
CA LEU A 226 -19.09 0.12 -11.79
C LEU A 226 -18.10 -0.75 -12.59
N LEU A 227 -17.75 -0.35 -13.82
CA LEU A 227 -16.77 -1.08 -14.63
C LEU A 227 -15.38 -1.09 -14.00
N ILE A 228 -14.91 0.03 -13.43
CA ILE A 228 -13.61 0.13 -12.75
C ILE A 228 -13.56 -0.74 -11.50
N LEU A 229 -14.56 -0.65 -10.63
CA LEU A 229 -14.65 -1.45 -9.40
C LEU A 229 -14.84 -2.93 -9.74
N GLY A 230 -15.75 -3.22 -10.66
CA GLY A 230 -16.08 -4.58 -11.09
C GLY A 230 -14.88 -5.34 -11.64
N TYR A 231 -13.98 -4.64 -12.33
CA TYR A 231 -12.76 -5.25 -12.85
C TYR A 231 -11.87 -5.88 -11.76
N ALA A 232 -11.88 -5.31 -10.55
CA ALA A 232 -11.14 -5.87 -9.40
C ALA A 232 -11.99 -6.74 -8.47
N LEU A 233 -13.30 -6.45 -8.34
CA LEU A 233 -14.15 -7.06 -7.31
C LEU A 233 -15.03 -8.22 -7.80
N LEU A 234 -15.31 -8.31 -9.10
CA LEU A 234 -16.19 -9.33 -9.66
C LEU A 234 -15.39 -10.48 -10.26
N ASP A 235 -16.00 -11.66 -10.30
CA ASP A 235 -15.53 -12.75 -11.13
C ASP A 235 -15.81 -12.48 -12.61
N HIS A 236 -15.19 -13.26 -13.50
CA HIS A 236 -15.30 -13.08 -14.94
C HIS A 236 -16.75 -13.20 -15.44
N ALA A 237 -17.53 -14.16 -14.93
CA ALA A 237 -18.88 -14.40 -15.42
C ALA A 237 -19.82 -13.23 -15.10
N VAL A 238 -19.75 -12.70 -13.86
CA VAL A 238 -20.56 -11.54 -13.47
C VAL A 238 -20.09 -10.28 -14.21
N TYR A 239 -18.77 -10.08 -14.33
CA TYR A 239 -18.24 -8.93 -15.04
C TYR A 239 -18.63 -8.91 -16.53
N ASP A 240 -18.60 -10.07 -17.20
CA ASP A 240 -19.02 -10.22 -18.59
C ASP A 240 -20.50 -9.89 -18.80
N ARG A 241 -21.37 -10.24 -17.84
CA ARG A 241 -22.78 -9.83 -17.88
C ARG A 241 -22.95 -8.31 -17.81
N VAL A 242 -22.17 -7.64 -16.95
CA VAL A 242 -22.15 -6.16 -16.88
C VAL A 242 -21.66 -5.58 -18.20
N LEU A 243 -20.54 -6.07 -18.73
CA LEU A 243 -19.96 -5.60 -19.99
C LEU A 243 -20.95 -5.73 -21.15
N ASN A 244 -21.67 -6.85 -21.25
CA ASN A 244 -22.67 -7.07 -22.29
C ASN A 244 -23.82 -6.07 -22.20
N GLN A 245 -24.40 -5.84 -21.02
CA GLN A 245 -25.47 -4.85 -20.87
C GLN A 245 -24.98 -3.41 -21.18
N VAL A 246 -23.74 -3.07 -20.83
CA VAL A 246 -23.15 -1.76 -21.17
C VAL A 246 -22.86 -1.64 -22.66
N HIS A 247 -22.39 -2.71 -23.30
CA HIS A 247 -22.17 -2.75 -24.75
C HIS A 247 -23.48 -2.51 -25.52
N ASP A 248 -24.57 -3.15 -25.10
CA ASP A 248 -25.90 -2.99 -25.69
C ASP A 248 -26.48 -1.59 -25.46
N LEU A 249 -26.13 -0.95 -24.34
CA LEU A 249 -26.54 0.42 -24.03
C LEU A 249 -25.77 1.47 -24.85
N TYR A 250 -24.48 1.23 -25.13
CA TYR A 250 -23.61 2.15 -25.86
C TYR A 250 -22.93 1.50 -27.07
N PRO A 251 -23.71 1.18 -28.13
CA PRO A 251 -23.21 0.41 -29.25
C PRO A 251 -22.31 1.21 -30.19
N ALA A 252 -22.05 2.52 -29.99
CA ALA A 252 -21.05 3.30 -30.74
C ALA A 252 -20.54 4.54 -29.96
N PRO A 253 -19.22 4.80 -29.89
CA PRO A 253 -18.71 6.07 -29.38
C PRO A 253 -19.00 7.17 -30.41
N ALA A 254 -19.87 8.13 -30.06
CA ALA A 254 -19.99 9.36 -30.84
C ALA A 254 -18.63 10.09 -30.83
N LEU A 255 -18.14 10.49 -32.01
CA LEU A 255 -16.94 11.29 -32.14
C LEU A 255 -17.19 12.66 -31.48
N GLY A 256 -16.41 13.01 -30.46
CA GLY A 256 -16.26 14.41 -30.07
C GLY A 256 -16.14 14.74 -28.58
N HIS A 257 -16.60 13.94 -27.63
CA HIS A 257 -16.54 14.32 -26.20
C HIS A 257 -16.26 13.15 -25.25
N ALA A 258 -15.28 13.36 -24.35
CA ALA A 258 -14.69 12.43 -23.37
C ALA A 258 -15.58 12.05 -22.17
N GLY A 259 -16.89 11.95 -22.40
CA GLY A 259 -17.87 11.73 -21.35
C GLY A 259 -17.82 10.32 -20.74
N PRO A 260 -18.46 10.11 -19.59
CA PRO A 260 -18.51 8.80 -18.94
C PRO A 260 -19.12 7.68 -19.81
N ALA A 261 -20.13 7.96 -20.64
CA ALA A 261 -20.67 7.00 -21.59
C ALA A 261 -19.62 6.54 -22.62
N GLN A 262 -18.79 7.45 -23.12
CA GLN A 262 -17.75 7.12 -24.09
C GLN A 262 -16.67 6.23 -23.47
N SER A 263 -16.23 6.53 -22.24
CA SER A 263 -15.31 5.64 -21.49
C SER A 263 -15.93 4.27 -21.25
N SER A 264 -17.22 4.21 -20.88
CA SER A 264 -17.93 2.95 -20.63
C SER A 264 -18.03 2.10 -21.91
N ALA A 265 -18.39 2.73 -23.04
CA ALA A 265 -18.43 2.08 -24.35
C ALA A 265 -17.04 1.57 -24.78
N ARG A 266 -15.98 2.37 -24.53
CA ARG A 266 -14.59 1.99 -24.83
C ARG A 266 -14.17 0.75 -24.05
N ILE A 267 -14.43 0.72 -22.73
CA ILE A 267 -14.15 -0.44 -21.89
C ILE A 267 -14.94 -1.66 -22.38
N ALA A 268 -16.27 -1.55 -22.49
CA ALA A 268 -17.14 -2.67 -22.87
C ALA A 268 -16.70 -3.30 -24.21
N ARG A 269 -16.51 -2.47 -25.24
CA ARG A 269 -16.04 -2.93 -26.55
C ARG A 269 -14.67 -3.57 -26.51
N ALA A 270 -13.74 -3.05 -25.72
CA ALA A 270 -12.39 -3.60 -25.65
C ALA A 270 -12.39 -5.06 -25.18
N PHE A 271 -13.33 -5.46 -24.31
CA PHE A 271 -13.53 -6.85 -23.87
C PHE A 271 -14.31 -7.71 -24.86
N CYS A 272 -15.09 -7.11 -25.77
CA CYS A 272 -15.83 -7.83 -26.83
C CYS A 272 -14.96 -8.17 -28.06
N VAL A 273 -13.79 -7.55 -28.21
CA VAL A 273 -12.87 -7.87 -29.32
C VAL A 273 -12.27 -9.26 -29.07
N ASP A 274 -12.83 -10.26 -29.75
CA ASP A 274 -12.38 -11.65 -29.73
C ASP A 274 -10.92 -11.74 -30.21
N ALA A 275 -9.99 -11.97 -29.29
CA ALA A 275 -8.59 -12.27 -29.61
C ALA A 275 -8.43 -13.76 -29.95
N ARG A 276 -9.26 -14.30 -30.85
CA ARG A 276 -9.15 -15.72 -31.25
C ARG A 276 -8.08 -15.86 -32.32
N ARG A 277 -6.88 -16.30 -31.91
CA ARG A 277 -5.88 -16.80 -32.86
C ARG A 277 -6.16 -18.29 -33.17
N PRO A 278 -6.03 -18.73 -34.42
CA PRO A 278 -6.23 -20.13 -34.79
C PRO A 278 -5.27 -21.05 -34.01
N VAL A 279 -5.74 -22.28 -33.74
CA VAL A 279 -4.99 -23.31 -33.01
C VAL A 279 -3.74 -23.69 -33.81
N THR A 280 -2.58 -23.24 -33.37
CA THR A 280 -1.31 -23.85 -33.79
C THR A 280 -1.07 -25.13 -33.01
N VAL A 281 -0.59 -26.14 -33.73
CA VAL A 281 -0.26 -27.51 -33.31
C VAL A 281 0.22 -27.59 -31.86
N SER A 282 -0.34 -28.55 -31.10
CA SER A 282 0.17 -28.97 -29.78
C SER A 282 1.68 -29.26 -29.89
N ARG A 283 2.50 -28.38 -29.32
CA ARG A 283 3.95 -28.56 -29.22
C ARG A 283 4.28 -28.99 -27.80
N LYS A 284 5.19 -29.96 -27.68
CA LYS A 284 5.73 -30.42 -26.39
C LYS A 284 6.50 -29.33 -25.63
N HIS A 285 7.04 -28.35 -26.36
CA HIS A 285 7.82 -27.25 -25.82
C HIS A 285 7.29 -25.92 -26.37
N LEU A 286 7.06 -24.94 -25.49
CA LEU A 286 6.63 -23.60 -25.86
C LEU A 286 7.81 -22.74 -26.30
N ASN A 287 7.54 -21.79 -27.20
CA ASN A 287 8.43 -20.66 -27.47
C ASN A 287 8.05 -19.53 -26.51
N ILE A 288 8.95 -19.18 -25.59
CA ILE A 288 8.71 -18.20 -24.54
C ILE A 288 9.69 -17.04 -24.66
N ALA A 289 9.16 -15.82 -24.80
CA ALA A 289 9.97 -14.62 -24.68
C ALA A 289 9.98 -14.11 -23.25
N VAL A 290 11.16 -13.76 -22.72
CA VAL A 290 11.31 -13.15 -21.40
C VAL A 290 11.85 -11.73 -21.54
N CYS A 291 10.94 -10.77 -21.41
CA CYS A 291 11.22 -9.34 -21.42
C CYS A 291 11.68 -8.88 -20.02
N VAL A 292 12.98 -8.70 -19.85
CA VAL A 292 13.60 -8.20 -18.61
C VAL A 292 13.71 -6.68 -18.70
N SER A 293 13.01 -5.97 -17.80
CA SER A 293 12.93 -4.50 -17.83
C SER A 293 13.07 -3.88 -16.44
N GLY A 294 13.86 -2.80 -16.36
CA GLY A 294 14.12 -2.06 -15.13
C GLY A 294 15.61 -1.97 -14.80
N GLN A 295 15.94 -1.56 -13.57
CA GLN A 295 17.32 -1.48 -13.09
C GLN A 295 17.83 -2.85 -12.64
N LEU A 296 19.06 -3.24 -13.01
CA LEU A 296 19.66 -4.54 -12.69
C LEU A 296 20.12 -4.69 -11.21
N ARG A 297 19.28 -4.28 -10.25
CA ARG A 297 19.57 -4.50 -8.82
C ARG A 297 19.55 -5.99 -8.53
N GLY A 298 20.63 -6.55 -7.99
CA GLY A 298 20.64 -7.95 -7.53
C GLY A 298 20.29 -9.00 -8.61
N TYR A 299 20.41 -8.64 -9.89
CA TYR A 299 19.83 -9.40 -11.01
C TYR A 299 20.41 -10.81 -11.16
N ALA A 300 21.72 -10.98 -10.97
CA ALA A 300 22.38 -12.28 -11.06
C ALA A 300 21.83 -13.25 -9.99
N LYS A 301 21.76 -12.79 -8.73
CA LYS A 301 21.19 -13.57 -7.61
C LYS A 301 19.71 -13.87 -7.81
N ALA A 302 18.95 -12.91 -8.35
CA ALA A 302 17.55 -13.14 -8.68
C ALA A 302 17.41 -14.23 -9.75
N PHE A 303 18.22 -14.18 -10.80
CA PHE A 303 18.20 -15.14 -11.91
C PHE A 303 18.49 -16.58 -11.46
N GLU A 304 19.39 -16.79 -10.49
CA GLU A 304 19.65 -18.13 -9.90
C GLU A 304 18.37 -18.79 -9.35
N THR A 305 17.40 -17.99 -8.92
CA THR A 305 16.12 -18.46 -8.41
C THR A 305 15.09 -18.74 -9.50
N TRP A 306 15.31 -18.27 -10.74
CA TRP A 306 14.38 -18.44 -11.87
C TRP A 306 14.31 -19.89 -12.34
N LYS A 307 15.23 -20.76 -11.92
CA LYS A 307 15.10 -22.22 -12.06
C LYS A 307 13.77 -22.75 -11.49
N ASN A 308 13.22 -22.08 -10.48
CA ASN A 308 11.92 -22.41 -9.86
C ASN A 308 10.72 -22.08 -10.77
N LEU A 309 10.93 -21.37 -11.87
CA LEU A 309 9.91 -21.18 -12.92
C LEU A 309 9.85 -22.38 -13.88
N HIS A 310 10.80 -23.32 -13.82
CA HIS A 310 10.86 -24.50 -14.69
C HIS A 310 10.88 -24.19 -16.21
N LEU A 311 11.36 -22.99 -16.59
CA LEU A 311 11.41 -22.57 -18.00
C LEU A 311 12.43 -23.35 -18.85
N HIS A 312 13.36 -24.08 -18.24
CA HIS A 312 14.37 -24.90 -18.93
C HIS A 312 13.76 -26.06 -19.74
N GLU A 313 12.48 -26.40 -19.50
CA GLU A 313 11.72 -27.38 -20.28
C GLU A 313 11.14 -26.76 -21.57
N HIS A 314 11.43 -25.49 -21.88
CA HIS A 314 10.89 -24.74 -23.01
C HIS A 314 11.99 -24.02 -23.79
N ARG A 315 11.64 -23.48 -24.96
CA ARG A 315 12.54 -22.64 -25.76
C ARG A 315 12.40 -21.20 -25.29
N VAL A 316 13.41 -20.71 -24.58
CA VAL A 316 13.36 -19.40 -23.93
C VAL A 316 14.36 -18.45 -24.59
N LYS A 317 13.93 -17.23 -24.87
CA LYS A 317 14.80 -16.15 -25.34
C LYS A 317 14.64 -14.92 -24.45
N TYR A 318 15.77 -14.33 -24.04
CA TYR A 318 15.78 -13.17 -23.14
C TYR A 318 15.96 -11.88 -23.93
N PHE A 319 15.11 -10.90 -23.61
CA PHE A 319 15.14 -9.54 -24.15
C PHE A 319 15.34 -8.58 -22.98
N VAL A 320 16.57 -8.08 -22.82
CA VAL A 320 16.98 -7.26 -21.68
C VAL A 320 17.09 -5.81 -22.12
N HIS A 321 16.22 -4.96 -21.59
CA HIS A 321 16.32 -3.52 -21.79
C HIS A 321 16.45 -2.81 -20.45
N THR A 322 17.65 -2.26 -20.18
CA THR A 322 18.00 -1.76 -18.86
C THR A 322 18.70 -0.40 -18.88
N TRP A 323 18.86 0.19 -17.70
CA TRP A 323 19.66 1.39 -17.49
C TRP A 323 21.11 1.00 -17.23
N GLU A 324 22.06 1.85 -17.63
CA GLU A 324 23.48 1.66 -17.32
C GLU A 324 23.72 1.53 -15.81
N ASP A 325 22.95 2.27 -15.01
CA ASP A 325 22.98 2.22 -13.56
C ASP A 325 22.12 1.04 -13.05
N THR A 326 22.77 0.13 -12.32
CA THR A 326 22.14 -0.97 -11.59
C THR A 326 21.16 -0.45 -10.54
N GLY A 327 21.20 0.83 -10.19
CA GLY A 327 20.25 1.51 -9.32
C GLY A 327 20.61 1.41 -7.84
N TRP A 328 21.87 1.07 -7.53
CA TRP A 328 22.37 1.11 -6.18
C TRP A 328 22.22 2.52 -5.59
N ARG A 329 21.73 2.60 -4.35
CA ARG A 329 21.68 3.84 -3.58
C ARG A 329 22.22 3.54 -2.20
N LEU A 330 23.06 4.44 -1.69
CA LEU A 330 23.53 4.38 -0.31
C LEU A 330 22.30 4.36 0.62
N PRO A 331 22.28 3.49 1.65
CA PRO A 331 21.16 3.43 2.58
C PRO A 331 21.03 4.75 3.32
N ASP A 332 20.03 5.58 2.99
CA ASP A 332 19.79 6.82 3.71
C ASP A 332 19.02 6.51 5.01
N PRO A 333 19.59 6.82 6.20
CA PRO A 333 19.00 6.51 7.50
C PRO A 333 17.66 7.22 7.76
N ILE A 334 17.37 8.31 7.04
CA ILE A 334 16.12 9.06 7.16
C ILE A 334 15.06 8.46 6.22
N SER A 335 15.48 7.89 5.09
CA SER A 335 14.59 7.20 4.14
C SER A 335 14.26 5.77 4.63
N GLY A 336 13.16 5.63 5.36
CA GLY A 336 12.84 4.40 6.12
C GLY A 336 12.85 3.06 5.34
N ASN A 337 12.67 3.06 4.01
CA ASN A 337 12.55 1.83 3.20
C ASN A 337 13.87 1.28 2.63
N GLY A 338 14.95 2.07 2.63
CA GLY A 338 16.23 1.67 2.02
C GLY A 338 17.11 0.84 2.95
N VAL A 339 17.15 1.21 4.23
CA VAL A 339 18.04 0.64 5.25
C VAL A 339 17.76 -0.84 5.48
N ASP A 340 16.51 -1.22 5.74
CA ASP A 340 16.15 -2.61 6.10
C ASP A 340 16.34 -3.60 4.94
N ARG A 341 16.43 -3.09 3.70
CA ARG A 341 16.75 -3.90 2.52
C ARG A 341 18.23 -4.26 2.45
N ILE A 342 19.10 -3.34 2.89
CA ILE A 342 20.55 -3.46 2.79
C ILE A 342 21.11 -4.08 4.08
N PHE A 343 20.66 -3.65 5.26
CA PHE A 343 21.09 -4.17 6.56
C PHE A 343 20.09 -5.20 7.07
N LYS A 344 20.40 -6.47 6.87
CA LYS A 344 19.49 -7.58 7.22
C LYS A 344 19.45 -7.89 8.71
N TYR A 345 20.36 -7.30 9.49
CA TYR A 345 20.37 -7.42 10.93
C TYR A 345 19.63 -6.26 11.59
N THR A 346 18.40 -6.54 12.07
CA THR A 346 17.46 -5.53 12.58
C THR A 346 18.04 -4.62 13.67
N PRO A 347 18.79 -5.11 14.68
CA PRO A 347 19.37 -4.23 15.70
C PRO A 347 20.30 -3.18 15.10
N PHE A 348 21.14 -3.56 14.13
CA PHE A 348 22.02 -2.63 13.45
C PHE A 348 21.25 -1.66 12.54
N ALA A 349 20.25 -2.13 11.82
CA ALA A 349 19.41 -1.26 10.99
C ALA A 349 18.72 -0.16 11.84
N ALA A 350 18.23 -0.51 13.03
CA ALA A 350 17.64 0.43 13.98
C ALA A 350 18.69 1.42 14.52
N ALA A 351 19.85 0.93 14.95
CA ALA A 351 20.95 1.77 15.43
C ALA A 351 21.47 2.73 14.34
N TYR A 352 21.54 2.27 13.08
CA TYR A 352 21.93 3.09 11.94
C TYR A 352 20.93 4.23 11.68
N LYS A 353 19.62 3.94 11.70
CA LYS A 353 18.57 4.95 11.59
C LYS A 353 18.66 5.98 12.72
N GLN A 354 18.84 5.50 13.96
CA GLN A 354 18.97 6.35 15.14
C GLN A 354 20.22 7.24 15.04
N ALA A 355 21.37 6.70 14.66
CA ALA A 355 22.60 7.46 14.48
C ALA A 355 22.44 8.52 13.37
N GLY A 356 21.81 8.16 12.25
CA GLY A 356 21.54 9.10 11.18
C GLY A 356 20.57 10.23 11.56
N PHE A 357 19.57 9.94 12.40
CA PHE A 357 18.67 10.94 12.95
C PHE A 357 19.38 11.90 13.92
N LEU A 358 20.24 11.37 14.80
CA LEU A 358 20.93 12.16 15.82
C LEU A 358 22.09 13.01 15.27
N TYR A 359 22.87 12.44 14.34
CA TYR A 359 24.14 13.03 13.91
C TYR A 359 24.15 13.47 12.45
N GLY A 360 23.21 13.00 11.63
CA GLY A 360 23.15 13.27 10.21
C GLY A 360 24.09 12.41 9.36
N MET A 361 23.77 12.28 8.07
CA MET A 361 24.51 11.43 7.12
C MET A 361 25.96 11.89 6.91
N GLU A 362 26.23 13.19 6.91
CA GLU A 362 27.58 13.71 6.69
C GLU A 362 28.52 13.41 7.87
N ALA A 363 28.01 13.45 9.11
CA ALA A 363 28.78 13.04 10.28
C ALA A 363 29.09 11.53 10.27
N LEU A 364 28.12 10.71 9.86
CA LEU A 364 28.32 9.27 9.68
C LEU A 364 29.41 8.96 8.65
N LYS A 365 29.34 9.57 7.45
CA LYS A 365 30.34 9.37 6.40
C LYS A 365 31.74 9.80 6.83
N LYS A 366 31.84 10.93 7.55
CA LYS A 366 33.11 11.43 8.07
C LYS A 366 33.71 10.49 9.11
N SER A 367 32.88 9.85 9.93
CA SER A 367 33.32 9.01 11.04
C SER A 367 33.61 7.57 10.62
N TYR A 368 32.95 7.07 9.57
CA TYR A 368 33.10 5.69 9.09
C TYR A 368 33.48 5.60 7.60
N PRO A 369 34.58 6.24 7.16
CA PRO A 369 34.92 6.33 5.74
C PRO A 369 35.14 4.96 5.09
N ASN A 370 35.73 3.99 5.79
CA ASN A 370 35.96 2.64 5.23
C ASN A 370 34.64 1.88 5.10
N PHE A 371 33.79 1.92 6.12
CA PHE A 371 32.44 1.34 6.09
C PHE A 371 31.65 1.86 4.88
N PHE A 372 31.65 3.18 4.65
CA PHE A 372 30.94 3.78 3.52
C PHE A 372 31.59 3.49 2.16
N SER A 373 32.92 3.36 2.09
CA SER A 373 33.58 2.91 0.85
C SER A 373 33.21 1.46 0.50
N LEU A 374 33.08 0.58 1.50
CA LEU A 374 32.71 -0.82 1.32
C LEU A 374 31.21 -0.97 0.98
N LEU A 375 30.40 0.03 1.30
CA LEU A 375 29.02 0.13 0.83
C LEU A 375 28.90 0.59 -0.62
N ALA A 376 29.94 1.18 -1.23
CA ALA A 376 29.89 1.59 -2.62
C ALA A 376 29.98 0.35 -3.53
N VAL A 377 28.86 -0.07 -4.12
CA VAL A 377 28.81 -1.13 -5.12
C VAL A 377 28.99 -0.51 -6.50
N SER A 378 29.72 -1.19 -7.40
CA SER A 378 29.77 -0.80 -8.81
C SER A 378 28.35 -0.60 -9.33
N SER A 379 28.07 0.62 -9.76
CA SER A 379 26.75 1.01 -10.22
C SER A 379 26.54 0.66 -11.69
N THR A 380 27.56 0.22 -12.44
CA THR A 380 27.44 0.01 -13.89
C THR A 380 27.52 -1.46 -14.30
N VAL A 381 26.86 -1.79 -15.39
CA VAL A 381 26.80 -3.15 -15.97
C VAL A 381 27.12 -3.10 -17.45
N SER A 382 27.91 -4.06 -17.95
CA SER A 382 28.23 -4.21 -19.37
C SER A 382 27.31 -5.21 -20.06
N GLU A 383 27.25 -5.17 -21.40
CA GLU A 383 26.52 -6.16 -22.18
C GLU A 383 27.04 -7.59 -21.95
N SER A 384 28.36 -7.76 -21.81
CA SER A 384 28.97 -9.04 -21.51
C SER A 384 28.53 -9.60 -20.16
N ASP A 385 28.37 -8.75 -19.13
CA ASP A 385 27.88 -9.18 -17.82
C ASP A 385 26.44 -9.71 -17.92
N ILE A 386 25.60 -9.00 -18.69
CA ILE A 386 24.19 -9.39 -18.89
C ILE A 386 24.11 -10.71 -19.66
N ARG A 387 24.88 -10.88 -20.74
CA ARG A 387 24.91 -12.13 -21.52
C ARG A 387 25.48 -13.31 -20.72
N ALA A 388 26.41 -13.05 -19.80
CA ALA A 388 26.92 -14.10 -18.90
C ALA A 388 25.82 -14.64 -17.96
N VAL A 389 24.82 -13.81 -17.60
CA VAL A 389 23.70 -14.22 -16.75
C VAL A 389 22.54 -14.79 -17.57
N TYR A 390 22.08 -14.08 -18.59
CA TYR A 390 20.85 -14.43 -19.33
C TYR A 390 21.09 -15.30 -20.57
N GLY A 391 22.34 -15.61 -20.91
CA GLY A 391 22.70 -16.41 -22.08
C GLY A 391 23.33 -15.57 -23.21
N THR A 392 24.21 -16.20 -23.98
CA THR A 392 24.97 -15.55 -25.06
C THR A 392 24.08 -15.05 -26.20
N ASP A 393 22.90 -15.64 -26.38
CA ASP A 393 21.89 -15.32 -27.40
C ASP A 393 20.88 -14.25 -26.94
N ALA A 394 20.95 -13.80 -25.68
CA ALA A 394 20.08 -12.74 -25.18
C ALA A 394 20.23 -11.46 -26.02
N LYS A 395 19.11 -10.78 -26.31
CA LYS A 395 19.14 -9.44 -26.90
C LYS A 395 19.24 -8.41 -25.79
N VAL A 396 20.27 -7.56 -25.82
CA VAL A 396 20.58 -6.64 -24.73
C VAL A 396 20.68 -5.22 -25.26
N VAL A 397 20.00 -4.29 -24.60
CA VAL A 397 20.16 -2.85 -24.80
C VAL A 397 20.32 -2.17 -23.45
N ILE A 398 21.40 -1.40 -23.32
CA ILE A 398 21.74 -0.60 -22.14
C ILE A 398 21.68 0.86 -22.56
N GLU A 399 20.92 1.68 -21.83
CA GLU A 399 20.86 3.13 -22.09
C GLU A 399 21.23 3.92 -20.85
N SER A 400 21.70 5.15 -21.06
CA SER A 400 21.97 6.07 -19.96
C SER A 400 20.70 6.47 -19.21
N HIS A 401 20.82 6.58 -17.89
CA HIS A 401 19.75 7.06 -17.02
C HIS A 401 19.61 8.59 -17.01
N GLN A 402 20.55 9.31 -17.65
CA GLN A 402 20.67 10.78 -17.69
C GLN A 402 20.04 11.42 -18.94
N ARG A 403 19.19 10.69 -19.65
CA ARG A 403 18.55 11.22 -20.87
C ARG A 403 17.68 12.45 -20.57
N PRO A 404 17.75 13.53 -21.39
CA PRO A 404 17.04 14.79 -21.14
C PRO A 404 15.52 14.63 -20.99
N GLU A 405 14.92 13.70 -21.73
CA GLU A 405 13.47 13.44 -21.68
C GLU A 405 12.96 12.94 -20.31
N PHE A 406 13.86 12.52 -19.42
CA PHE A 406 13.53 12.05 -18.07
C PHE A 406 14.07 12.95 -16.94
N GLU A 407 14.67 14.10 -17.25
CA GLU A 407 15.28 15.01 -16.26
C GLU A 407 14.25 15.49 -15.21
N ASN A 408 12.99 15.64 -15.63
CA ASN A 408 11.87 16.06 -14.77
C ASN A 408 10.98 14.90 -14.26
N ASP A 409 11.37 13.63 -14.46
CA ASP A 409 10.60 12.47 -13.96
C ASP A 409 10.90 12.18 -12.48
N ALA A 410 10.40 13.04 -11.60
CA ALA A 410 10.67 12.98 -10.15
C ALA A 410 10.34 11.63 -9.49
N ASN A 411 9.42 10.85 -10.08
CA ASN A 411 8.94 9.58 -9.51
C ASN A 411 9.42 8.32 -10.27
N ASN A 412 10.28 8.46 -11.28
CA ASN A 412 10.79 7.37 -12.14
C ASN A 412 9.71 6.52 -12.84
N GLN A 413 8.47 7.00 -12.91
CA GLN A 413 7.36 6.21 -13.47
C GLN A 413 7.42 6.18 -15.00
N ARG A 414 7.82 7.29 -15.63
CA ARG A 414 8.03 7.32 -17.09
C ARG A 414 9.19 6.40 -17.46
N LYS A 415 10.31 6.48 -16.71
CA LYS A 415 11.46 5.57 -16.88
C LYS A 415 11.05 4.10 -16.80
N MET A 416 10.23 3.73 -15.82
CA MET A 416 9.76 2.36 -15.65
C MET A 416 8.95 1.87 -16.86
N PHE A 417 7.90 2.60 -17.26
CA PHE A 417 7.06 2.18 -18.38
C PHE A 417 7.76 2.24 -19.73
N TYR A 418 8.66 3.20 -19.90
CA TYR A 418 9.55 3.26 -21.06
C TYR A 418 10.36 1.96 -21.17
N LYS A 419 11.01 1.49 -20.11
CA LYS A 419 11.78 0.23 -20.15
C LYS A 419 10.91 -1.01 -20.39
N ILE A 420 9.69 -1.02 -19.87
CA ILE A 420 8.73 -2.11 -20.16
C ILE A 420 8.41 -2.12 -21.66
N ARG A 421 8.12 -0.95 -22.25
CA ARG A 421 7.82 -0.79 -23.67
C ARG A 421 9.00 -1.23 -24.54
N GLU A 422 10.20 -0.72 -24.27
CA GLU A 422 11.36 -1.03 -25.10
C GLU A 422 11.79 -2.50 -24.98
N ALA A 423 11.70 -3.14 -23.81
CA ALA A 423 11.96 -4.57 -23.70
C ALA A 423 10.97 -5.41 -24.54
N HIS A 424 9.70 -5.01 -24.57
CA HIS A 424 8.70 -5.65 -25.42
C HIS A 424 8.97 -5.39 -26.90
N ARG A 425 9.36 -4.17 -27.26
CA ARG A 425 9.72 -3.80 -28.64
C ARG A 425 10.90 -4.62 -29.17
N LEU A 426 11.93 -4.87 -28.36
CA LEU A 426 13.05 -5.75 -28.75
C LEU A 426 12.60 -7.17 -29.09
N MET A 427 11.55 -7.66 -28.41
CA MET A 427 10.93 -8.95 -28.71
C MET A 427 10.13 -8.90 -30.01
N GLU A 428 9.38 -7.83 -30.25
CA GLU A 428 8.65 -7.66 -31.52
C GLU A 428 9.59 -7.54 -32.73
N GLU A 429 10.72 -6.83 -32.58
CA GLU A 429 11.76 -6.69 -33.61
C GLU A 429 12.49 -8.01 -33.91
N ASP A 430 12.40 -9.01 -33.04
CA ASP A 430 12.89 -10.36 -33.33
C ASP A 430 12.06 -11.09 -34.37
N GLY A 431 10.78 -10.72 -34.53
CA GLY A 431 9.88 -11.30 -35.53
C GLY A 431 9.46 -12.76 -35.27
N GLU A 432 9.96 -13.39 -34.21
CA GLU A 432 9.57 -14.75 -33.82
C GLU A 432 8.14 -14.79 -33.24
N ALA A 433 7.42 -15.88 -33.52
CA ALA A 433 6.11 -16.14 -32.92
C ALA A 433 6.27 -16.83 -31.56
N TYR A 434 6.04 -16.08 -30.50
CA TYR A 434 6.05 -16.56 -29.11
C TYR A 434 4.66 -17.04 -28.66
N ASP A 435 4.63 -18.19 -28.00
CA ASP A 435 3.43 -18.75 -27.37
C ASP A 435 3.08 -17.95 -26.10
N LEU A 436 4.10 -17.55 -25.35
CA LEU A 436 3.99 -16.72 -24.15
C LEU A 436 5.07 -15.65 -24.11
N VAL A 437 4.70 -14.51 -23.54
CA VAL A 437 5.61 -13.40 -23.22
C VAL A 437 5.55 -13.18 -21.71
N LEU A 438 6.70 -13.27 -21.06
CA LEU A 438 6.88 -12.98 -19.64
C LEU A 438 7.55 -11.62 -19.54
N ARG A 439 6.98 -10.72 -18.74
CA ARG A 439 7.69 -9.53 -18.27
C ARG A 439 8.18 -9.79 -16.86
N ILE A 440 9.49 -9.64 -16.64
CA ILE A 440 10.10 -9.86 -15.31
C ILE A 440 10.94 -8.64 -14.92
N ARG A 441 10.78 -8.16 -13.68
CA ARG A 441 11.71 -7.20 -13.10
C ARG A 441 13.01 -7.94 -12.76
N PRO A 442 14.20 -7.46 -13.17
CA PRO A 442 15.46 -8.20 -13.05
C PRO A 442 15.83 -8.58 -11.62
N ASP A 443 15.41 -7.78 -10.64
CA ASP A 443 15.67 -7.99 -9.21
C ASP A 443 14.66 -8.97 -8.56
N ARG A 444 13.72 -9.54 -9.30
CA ARG A 444 12.66 -10.36 -8.73
C ARG A 444 13.11 -11.82 -8.58
N ALA A 445 13.07 -12.30 -7.35
CA ALA A 445 13.34 -13.69 -7.03
C ALA A 445 12.05 -14.52 -6.93
N PHE A 446 12.20 -15.84 -7.04
CA PHE A 446 11.10 -16.81 -6.98
C PHE A 446 11.48 -17.97 -6.05
N ARG A 447 10.56 -18.37 -5.18
CA ARG A 447 10.71 -19.61 -4.39
C ARG A 447 10.05 -20.79 -5.11
N GLY A 448 10.53 -22.00 -4.85
CA GLY A 448 9.86 -23.22 -5.28
C GLY A 448 8.48 -23.35 -4.63
N GLY A 449 7.50 -23.82 -5.41
CA GLY A 449 6.18 -24.22 -4.93
C GLY A 449 6.07 -25.73 -4.76
N GLU A 450 4.94 -26.20 -4.24
CA GLU A 450 4.61 -27.64 -4.17
C GLU A 450 4.36 -28.23 -5.56
N ARG A 451 3.94 -27.40 -6.51
CA ARG A 451 3.64 -27.77 -7.90
C ARG A 451 4.45 -26.90 -8.85
N LYS A 452 4.72 -27.44 -10.05
CA LYS A 452 5.33 -26.68 -11.15
C LYS A 452 4.26 -25.81 -11.83
N PRO A 453 4.62 -24.61 -12.33
CA PRO A 453 3.69 -23.82 -13.15
C PRO A 453 3.26 -24.58 -14.41
N ASP A 454 1.96 -24.58 -14.69
CA ASP A 454 1.40 -25.17 -15.92
C ASP A 454 1.45 -24.15 -17.07
N TRP A 455 2.62 -24.02 -17.69
CA TRP A 455 2.85 -23.10 -18.80
C TRP A 455 1.98 -23.40 -20.03
N MET A 456 1.66 -24.68 -20.28
CA MET A 456 0.84 -25.11 -21.41
C MET A 456 -0.59 -24.61 -21.27
N LYS A 457 -1.18 -24.80 -20.09
CA LYS A 457 -2.51 -24.27 -19.76
C LYS A 457 -2.53 -22.74 -19.84
N MET A 458 -1.53 -22.06 -19.27
CA MET A 458 -1.44 -20.60 -19.33
C MET A 458 -1.36 -20.08 -20.78
N ALA A 459 -0.57 -20.75 -21.63
CA ALA A 459 -0.47 -20.43 -23.06
C ALA A 459 -1.81 -20.64 -23.79
N GLU A 460 -2.51 -21.73 -23.48
CA GLU A 460 -3.82 -22.02 -24.06
C GLU A 460 -4.88 -20.97 -23.65
N GLU A 461 -4.94 -20.60 -22.37
CA GLU A 461 -5.86 -19.59 -21.86
C GLU A 461 -5.54 -18.20 -22.43
N CYS A 462 -4.27 -17.81 -22.51
CA CYS A 462 -3.83 -16.55 -23.14
C CYS A 462 -4.06 -16.49 -24.66
N ARG A 463 -4.22 -17.65 -25.31
CA ARG A 463 -4.54 -17.74 -26.75
C ARG A 463 -6.04 -17.62 -27.01
N LYS A 464 -6.87 -18.13 -26.10
CA LYS A 464 -8.34 -18.09 -26.23
C LYS A 464 -8.89 -16.68 -26.01
N GLN A 465 -8.21 -15.88 -25.21
CA GLN A 465 -8.68 -14.56 -24.80
C GLN A 465 -7.49 -13.65 -24.46
N ARG A 466 -7.70 -12.33 -24.53
CA ARG A 466 -6.73 -11.34 -24.07
C ARG A 466 -6.61 -11.39 -22.55
N LEU A 467 -5.74 -12.26 -22.05
CA LEU A 467 -5.52 -12.53 -20.62
C LEU A 467 -4.07 -12.24 -20.22
N ILE A 468 -3.87 -11.77 -18.97
CA ILE A 468 -2.58 -11.70 -18.29
C ILE A 468 -2.67 -12.35 -16.91
N TYR A 469 -1.68 -13.16 -16.55
CA TYR A 469 -1.43 -13.58 -15.17
C TYR A 469 -0.43 -12.63 -14.50
N PHE A 470 -0.72 -12.15 -13.30
CA PHE A 470 0.19 -11.25 -12.57
C PHE A 470 -0.04 -11.28 -11.05
N ASN A 471 0.92 -10.74 -10.29
CA ASN A 471 1.00 -10.91 -8.84
C ASN A 471 -0.27 -10.48 -8.11
N ASN A 472 -0.89 -9.38 -8.50
CA ASN A 472 -2.01 -8.78 -7.78
C ASN A 472 -2.79 -7.82 -8.67
N LEU A 473 -4.11 -8.00 -8.74
CA LEU A 473 -5.06 -6.91 -9.01
C LEU A 473 -5.88 -6.69 -7.75
N MET A 474 -5.95 -5.47 -7.27
CA MET A 474 -6.76 -5.16 -6.09
C MET A 474 -7.23 -3.71 -6.08
N ILE A 475 -8.20 -3.43 -5.23
CA ILE A 475 -8.58 -2.07 -4.89
C ILE A 475 -7.74 -1.60 -3.70
N THR A 476 -7.06 -0.47 -3.90
CA THR A 476 -6.36 0.26 -2.83
C THR A 476 -7.00 1.64 -2.64
N LYS A 477 -6.21 2.72 -2.55
CA LYS A 477 -6.73 4.09 -2.73
C LYS A 477 -7.26 4.31 -4.16
N THR A 478 -6.96 3.40 -5.07
CA THR A 478 -7.35 3.34 -6.48
C THR A 478 -7.20 1.88 -6.97
N LEU A 479 -7.61 1.60 -8.21
CA LEU A 479 -7.33 0.33 -8.88
C LEU A 479 -5.81 0.12 -8.98
N TYR A 480 -5.33 -1.05 -8.56
CA TYR A 480 -3.91 -1.37 -8.44
C TYR A 480 -3.57 -2.65 -9.18
N ALA A 481 -2.57 -2.60 -10.07
CA ALA A 481 -1.98 -3.78 -10.72
C ALA A 481 -0.49 -3.92 -10.38
N GLY A 482 -0.09 -5.13 -10.02
CA GLY A 482 1.32 -5.49 -9.82
C GLY A 482 2.14 -5.33 -11.10
N ASP A 483 3.34 -4.76 -10.96
CA ASP A 483 4.23 -4.40 -12.07
C ASP A 483 5.57 -5.13 -12.01
N GLN A 484 5.64 -6.27 -11.31
CA GLN A 484 6.89 -6.98 -11.01
C GLN A 484 7.08 -8.22 -11.88
N PHE A 485 5.99 -8.94 -12.14
CA PHE A 485 5.97 -10.13 -12.98
C PHE A 485 4.60 -10.26 -13.63
N ALA A 486 4.59 -10.53 -14.94
CA ALA A 486 3.38 -10.71 -15.72
C ALA A 486 3.61 -11.71 -16.86
N ILE A 487 2.57 -12.47 -17.20
CA ILE A 487 2.58 -13.51 -18.22
C ILE A 487 1.37 -13.26 -19.13
N GLY A 488 1.56 -13.26 -20.45
CA GLY A 488 0.44 -13.19 -21.38
C GLY A 488 0.84 -13.64 -22.78
N SER A 489 -0.10 -13.61 -23.71
CA SER A 489 0.22 -13.68 -25.13
C SER A 489 0.94 -12.41 -25.58
N ALA A 490 1.57 -12.44 -26.76
CA ALA A 490 2.19 -11.24 -27.35
C ALA A 490 1.21 -10.06 -27.43
N ASP A 491 -0.05 -10.31 -27.82
CA ASP A 491 -1.08 -9.26 -27.91
C ASP A 491 -1.46 -8.69 -26.55
N SER A 492 -1.69 -9.55 -25.54
CA SER A 492 -1.97 -9.08 -24.18
C SER A 492 -0.80 -8.29 -23.59
N MET A 493 0.43 -8.77 -23.79
CA MET A 493 1.63 -8.11 -23.27
C MET A 493 1.98 -6.84 -24.04
N ARG A 494 1.54 -6.67 -25.29
CA ARG A 494 1.57 -5.40 -25.99
C ARG A 494 0.68 -4.37 -25.29
N CYS A 495 -0.54 -4.74 -24.91
CA CYS A 495 -1.41 -3.85 -24.12
C CYS A 495 -0.76 -3.44 -22.79
N TYR A 496 -0.12 -4.38 -22.10
CA TYR A 496 0.64 -4.13 -20.88
C TYR A 496 1.78 -3.12 -21.11
N ALA A 497 2.59 -3.35 -22.16
CA ALA A 497 3.72 -2.51 -22.53
C ALA A 497 3.32 -1.11 -23.03
N ASN A 498 2.11 -0.98 -23.58
CA ASN A 498 1.59 0.27 -24.14
C ASN A 498 1.07 1.28 -23.08
N THR A 499 1.21 0.98 -21.79
CA THR A 499 0.66 1.81 -20.69
C THR A 499 1.04 3.28 -20.79
N LEU A 500 2.30 3.60 -21.14
CA LEU A 500 2.75 5.00 -21.22
C LEU A 500 2.06 5.76 -22.37
N ALA A 501 1.97 5.16 -23.56
CA ALA A 501 1.34 5.81 -24.70
C ALA A 501 -0.16 5.98 -24.49
N LEU A 502 -0.81 4.95 -23.92
CA LEU A 502 -2.22 5.03 -23.57
C LEU A 502 -2.49 6.09 -22.51
N GLN A 503 -1.61 6.26 -21.53
CA GLN A 503 -1.72 7.32 -20.53
C GLN A 503 -1.64 8.71 -21.16
N THR A 504 -0.77 8.91 -22.16
CA THR A 504 -0.69 10.17 -22.92
C THR A 504 -1.99 10.40 -23.68
N GLN A 505 -2.44 9.41 -24.46
CA GLN A 505 -3.68 9.49 -25.23
C GLN A 505 -4.90 9.77 -24.33
N ALA A 506 -5.04 9.05 -23.22
CA ALA A 506 -6.16 9.22 -22.30
C ALA A 506 -6.17 10.60 -21.62
N ALA A 507 -5.00 11.19 -21.40
CA ALA A 507 -4.88 12.54 -20.84
C ALA A 507 -5.25 13.61 -21.89
N GLU A 508 -4.79 13.46 -23.12
CA GLU A 508 -5.11 14.36 -24.25
C GLU A 508 -6.60 14.31 -24.60
N GLU A 509 -7.16 13.11 -24.68
CA GLU A 509 -8.58 12.88 -24.96
C GLU A 509 -9.46 13.00 -23.71
N GLY A 510 -8.91 13.26 -22.52
CA GLY A 510 -9.68 13.52 -21.30
C GLY A 510 -10.56 12.37 -20.78
N TRP A 511 -10.15 11.10 -20.94
CA TRP A 511 -11.00 9.94 -20.63
C TRP A 511 -11.52 9.94 -19.20
N PHE A 512 -12.85 9.87 -19.05
CA PHE A 512 -13.47 9.74 -17.75
C PHE A 512 -13.03 8.45 -17.04
N GLY A 513 -12.69 8.56 -15.77
CA GLY A 513 -12.25 7.43 -14.93
C GLY A 513 -10.78 7.03 -15.11
N PHE A 514 -10.10 7.47 -16.17
CA PHE A 514 -8.68 7.22 -16.36
C PHE A 514 -7.83 8.19 -15.52
N PRO A 515 -6.70 7.75 -14.91
CA PRO A 515 -5.83 8.65 -14.15
C PRO A 515 -5.31 9.83 -15.00
N ARG A 516 -5.46 11.06 -14.51
CA ARG A 516 -4.97 12.27 -15.23
C ARG A 516 -3.44 12.39 -15.29
N ARG A 517 -2.75 11.71 -14.39
CA ARG A 517 -1.29 11.69 -14.32
C ARG A 517 -0.84 10.25 -14.32
N LEU A 518 0.30 10.00 -14.96
CA LEU A 518 0.98 8.71 -14.84
C LEU A 518 1.20 8.40 -13.36
N ARG A 519 0.81 7.20 -12.95
CA ARG A 519 0.97 6.62 -11.61
C ARG A 519 1.32 5.14 -11.81
N SER A 520 2.39 4.64 -11.17
CA SER A 520 2.93 3.29 -11.42
C SER A 520 1.87 2.19 -11.54
N HIS A 521 1.28 1.75 -10.44
CA HIS A 521 0.36 0.60 -10.44
C HIS A 521 -1.04 0.95 -10.94
N CYS A 522 -1.41 2.22 -10.83
CA CYS A 522 -2.74 2.72 -11.13
C CYS A 522 -2.96 2.91 -12.64
N SER A 523 -2.01 3.56 -13.33
CA SER A 523 -2.08 3.73 -14.78
C SER A 523 -1.99 2.38 -15.50
N LEU A 524 -1.18 1.45 -15.00
CA LEU A 524 -1.13 0.09 -15.55
C LEU A 524 -2.49 -0.60 -15.44
N ALA A 525 -3.12 -0.59 -14.26
CA ALA A 525 -4.40 -1.26 -14.08
C ALA A 525 -5.52 -0.68 -14.96
N HIS A 526 -5.57 0.65 -15.09
CA HIS A 526 -6.52 1.31 -16.00
C HIS A 526 -6.17 1.05 -17.46
N ALA A 527 -4.89 0.98 -17.82
CA ALA A 527 -4.49 0.64 -19.18
C ALA A 527 -4.90 -0.76 -19.59
N LEU A 528 -4.79 -1.74 -18.68
CA LEU A 528 -5.29 -3.10 -18.90
C LEU A 528 -6.82 -3.11 -19.05
N LEU A 529 -7.54 -2.44 -18.16
CA LEU A 529 -8.99 -2.30 -18.19
C LEU A 529 -9.51 -1.69 -19.51
N PHE A 530 -8.98 -0.53 -19.89
CA PHE A 530 -9.42 0.21 -21.08
C PHE A 530 -9.01 -0.46 -22.39
N GLN A 531 -8.05 -1.39 -22.34
CA GLN A 531 -7.67 -2.24 -23.47
C GLN A 531 -8.28 -3.64 -23.37
N GLY A 532 -9.26 -3.88 -22.50
CA GLY A 532 -10.01 -5.14 -22.47
C GLY A 532 -9.17 -6.37 -22.11
N VAL A 533 -8.13 -6.17 -21.30
CA VAL A 533 -7.27 -7.26 -20.85
C VAL A 533 -7.92 -7.91 -19.64
N ARG A 534 -8.15 -9.22 -19.70
CA ARG A 534 -8.58 -10.05 -18.57
C ARG A 534 -7.40 -10.36 -17.65
N ARG A 535 -7.71 -10.78 -16.43
CA ARG A 535 -6.74 -10.91 -15.34
C ARG A 535 -6.95 -12.18 -14.54
N GLU A 536 -5.87 -12.91 -14.33
CA GLU A 536 -5.83 -14.08 -13.45
C GLU A 536 -4.67 -13.92 -12.45
N PRO A 537 -4.81 -14.41 -11.21
CA PRO A 537 -3.68 -14.49 -10.29
C PRO A 537 -2.66 -15.50 -10.81
N LEU A 538 -1.40 -15.32 -10.41
CA LEU A 538 -0.37 -16.32 -10.68
C LEU A 538 -0.74 -17.68 -10.07
N GLN A 539 -0.63 -18.74 -10.86
CA GLN A 539 -0.84 -20.13 -10.42
C GLN A 539 0.53 -20.80 -10.26
N ASP A 540 0.82 -21.33 -9.06
CA ASP A 540 2.05 -22.07 -8.73
C ASP A 540 3.37 -21.31 -9.02
N ILE A 541 3.31 -19.97 -9.07
CA ILE A 541 4.47 -19.08 -9.20
C ILE A 541 4.50 -18.20 -7.95
N HIS A 542 5.64 -18.18 -7.27
CA HIS A 542 5.77 -17.53 -5.97
C HIS A 542 6.91 -16.48 -5.96
N PRO A 543 6.64 -15.26 -6.45
CA PRO A 543 7.61 -14.17 -6.40
C PRO A 543 7.90 -13.77 -4.95
N THR A 544 9.17 -13.78 -4.55
CA THR A 544 9.63 -13.37 -3.21
C THR A 544 10.16 -11.95 -3.20
N GLU A 545 10.68 -11.46 -2.08
CA GLU A 545 11.24 -10.10 -1.99
C GLU A 545 12.24 -9.79 -3.11
N ALA A 546 12.30 -8.51 -3.48
CA ALA A 546 13.26 -8.02 -4.45
C ALA A 546 14.69 -8.21 -3.91
N MET A 547 15.55 -8.79 -4.73
CA MET A 547 16.98 -8.95 -4.41
C MET A 547 17.64 -7.57 -4.44
N PRO A 548 18.20 -7.10 -3.32
CA PRO A 548 18.95 -5.85 -3.33
C PRO A 548 20.25 -6.04 -4.11
N ALA A 549 20.85 -4.94 -4.59
CA ALA A 549 22.16 -4.99 -5.23
C ALA A 549 23.25 -5.49 -4.26
N ALA A 550 23.13 -5.15 -2.97
CA ALA A 550 23.89 -5.74 -1.89
C ALA A 550 23.03 -5.83 -0.62
N SER A 551 23.35 -6.80 0.23
CA SER A 551 22.77 -6.99 1.55
C SER A 551 23.83 -7.51 2.49
N TYR A 552 23.84 -7.00 3.71
CA TYR A 552 24.87 -7.29 4.70
C TYR A 552 24.23 -7.86 5.96
N GLY A 553 24.71 -9.03 6.38
CA GLY A 553 24.39 -9.66 7.66
C GLY A 553 25.28 -9.16 8.79
N ARG A 554 24.99 -9.62 10.02
CA ARG A 554 25.71 -9.21 11.24
C ARG A 554 27.24 -9.32 11.12
N ALA A 555 27.74 -10.45 10.63
CA ALA A 555 29.18 -10.70 10.54
C ALA A 555 29.88 -9.75 9.54
N GLU A 556 29.24 -9.49 8.40
CA GLU A 556 29.75 -8.59 7.37
C GLU A 556 29.76 -7.15 7.88
N LEU A 557 28.67 -6.70 8.51
CA LEU A 557 28.54 -5.38 9.10
C LEU A 557 29.60 -5.14 10.18
N LYS A 558 29.83 -6.13 11.05
CA LYS A 558 30.87 -6.05 12.09
C LYS A 558 32.25 -5.91 11.47
N ARG A 559 32.58 -6.72 10.45
CA ARG A 559 33.86 -6.62 9.74
C ARG A 559 34.04 -5.25 9.07
N MET A 560 33.00 -4.74 8.41
CA MET A 560 33.06 -3.43 7.74
C MET A 560 33.27 -2.30 8.74
N LEU A 561 32.54 -2.31 9.86
CA LEU A 561 32.64 -1.26 10.88
C LEU A 561 33.97 -1.34 11.66
N SER A 562 34.55 -2.54 11.81
CA SER A 562 35.84 -2.76 12.47
C SER A 562 37.00 -2.05 11.74
N ALA A 563 36.88 -1.81 10.44
CA ALA A 563 37.88 -1.10 9.65
C ALA A 563 38.03 0.36 10.09
N ASP A 564 36.96 0.97 10.61
CA ASP A 564 36.96 2.34 11.15
C ASP A 564 37.14 2.37 12.68
N LEU A 565 36.91 1.24 13.36
CA LEU A 565 37.00 1.12 14.83
C LEU A 565 38.06 0.08 15.27
N PRO A 566 39.34 0.23 14.90
CA PRO A 566 40.38 -0.78 15.18
C PRO A 566 40.63 -0.98 16.68
N SER A 567 40.40 0.06 17.50
CA SER A 567 40.54 0.02 18.96
C SER A 567 39.21 -0.18 19.70
N GLY A 568 38.12 -0.50 18.99
CA GLY A 568 36.77 -0.57 19.54
C GLY A 568 36.04 0.78 19.58
N PRO A 569 34.82 0.83 20.15
CA PRO A 569 33.98 2.02 20.14
C PRO A 569 34.47 3.10 21.12
N LEU A 570 34.65 4.34 20.64
CA LEU A 570 35.16 5.47 21.43
C LEU A 570 34.11 6.56 21.66
N SER A 571 33.29 6.85 20.66
CA SER A 571 32.20 7.82 20.72
C SER A 571 30.86 7.17 21.07
N GLU A 572 29.86 7.98 21.48
CA GLU A 572 28.49 7.49 21.68
C GLU A 572 27.87 6.93 20.39
N MET A 573 28.24 7.49 19.23
CA MET A 573 27.84 6.96 17.93
C MET A 573 28.47 5.59 17.66
N ASP A 574 29.75 5.41 18.03
CA ASP A 574 30.43 4.12 17.87
C ASP A 574 29.80 3.07 18.78
N LYS A 575 29.54 3.41 20.04
CA LYS A 575 28.87 2.51 20.99
C LYS A 575 27.50 2.11 20.48
N LEU A 576 26.72 3.06 19.95
CA LEU A 576 25.40 2.80 19.39
C LEU A 576 25.47 1.78 18.24
N LEU A 577 26.33 2.00 17.25
CA LEU A 577 26.45 1.12 16.08
C LEU A 577 27.13 -0.22 16.42
N TRP A 578 28.22 -0.18 17.17
CA TRP A 578 29.02 -1.36 17.51
C TRP A 578 28.29 -2.30 18.48
N ASN A 579 27.66 -1.77 19.53
CA ASN A 579 26.93 -2.59 20.51
C ASN A 579 25.70 -3.24 19.89
N SER A 580 25.10 -2.62 18.87
CA SER A 580 24.00 -3.22 18.12
C SER A 580 24.41 -4.49 17.37
N LEU A 581 25.72 -4.78 17.21
CA LEU A 581 26.26 -5.96 16.54
C LEU A 581 26.77 -7.04 17.52
N ASN A 582 26.64 -6.84 18.83
CA ASN A 582 27.13 -7.74 19.88
C ASN A 582 26.05 -8.68 20.43
#